data_AF-A0A4R1LAJ6-F1
#
_entry.id   AF-A0A4R1LAJ6-F1
#
_cell.length_a   1.000
_cell.length_b   1.000
_cell.length_c   1.000
_cell.angle_alpha   90.00
_cell.angle_beta   90.00
_cell.angle_gamma   90.00
#
_symmetry.space_group_name_H-M   'P 1'
#
loop_
_entity.id
_entity.type
_entity.pdbx_description
1 polymer ?
#
loop_
_entity_poly.entity_id
_entity_poly.type
_entity_poly.pdbx_seq_one_letter_code
_entity_poly.pdbx_strand_id
1 'polypeptide(L)'
;MLRHPSGSWLVDSEMNRLRDNQKGIRMAENEVTITVRPNGPFRVEGPIKLVDSNGQQWDLTGKPAVSLCRCGASTKKPFCDGTHSKIGFQAAEAAVAAEEAQKQS
;
A
#
# COMPACT_ATOMS: atom_id res chain seq x y z
N MET A 1 -15.12 -0.56 36.15
CA MET A 1 -15.43 -2.00 36.35
C MET A 1 -16.92 -2.18 36.13
N LEU A 2 -17.36 -2.97 35.14
CA LEU A 2 -18.79 -3.15 34.86
C LEU A 2 -19.14 -4.64 34.84
N ARG A 3 -20.14 -5.02 35.65
CA ARG A 3 -20.61 -6.39 35.87
C ARG A 3 -21.76 -6.70 34.91
N HIS A 4 -21.77 -7.87 34.28
CA HIS A 4 -22.89 -8.33 33.47
C HIS A 4 -24.15 -8.57 34.34
N PRO A 5 -25.37 -8.40 33.77
CA PRO A 5 -26.63 -8.60 34.49
C PRO A 5 -26.88 -10.06 34.93
N SER A 6 -26.15 -11.05 34.40
CA SER A 6 -26.24 -12.46 34.77
C SER A 6 -25.30 -12.89 35.92
N GLY A 7 -24.49 -11.97 36.46
CA GLY A 7 -23.63 -12.24 37.62
C GLY A 7 -22.39 -13.10 37.35
N SER A 8 -22.14 -13.54 36.10
CA SER A 8 -20.94 -14.30 35.74
C SER A 8 -19.72 -13.37 35.55
N TRP A 9 -18.57 -13.77 36.10
CA TRP A 9 -17.29 -13.08 35.91
C TRP A 9 -16.72 -13.44 34.54
N LEU A 10 -16.44 -12.44 33.70
CA LEU A 10 -15.71 -12.66 32.44
C LEU A 10 -14.26 -13.07 32.79
N VAL A 11 -13.86 -14.27 32.37
CA VAL A 11 -12.49 -14.78 32.51
C VAL A 11 -11.54 -14.09 31.52
N ASP A 12 -10.25 -14.01 31.87
CA ASP A 12 -9.22 -13.31 31.07
C ASP A 12 -9.20 -13.75 29.59
N SER A 13 -9.43 -15.03 29.28
CA SER A 13 -9.47 -15.56 27.91
C SER A 13 -10.65 -15.06 27.06
N GLU A 14 -11.79 -14.75 27.67
CA GLU A 14 -12.96 -14.21 26.95
C GLU A 14 -12.76 -12.71 26.68
N MET A 15 -12.17 -11.97 27.62
CA MET A 15 -11.73 -10.60 27.40
C MET A 15 -10.62 -10.49 26.35
N ASN A 16 -9.70 -11.47 26.28
CA ASN A 16 -8.65 -11.47 25.26
C ASN A 16 -9.22 -11.76 23.85
N ARG A 17 -10.14 -12.72 23.70
CA ARG A 17 -10.85 -12.97 22.43
C ARG A 17 -11.60 -11.76 21.89
N LEU A 18 -12.28 -11.01 22.75
CA LEU A 18 -12.97 -9.78 22.34
C LEU A 18 -11.98 -8.69 21.89
N ARG A 19 -10.82 -8.57 22.55
CA ARG A 19 -9.74 -7.65 22.15
C ARG A 19 -9.06 -8.06 20.85
N ASP A 20 -8.82 -9.35 20.64
CA ASP A 20 -8.19 -9.87 19.42
C ASP A 20 -9.10 -9.71 18.19
N ASN A 21 -10.41 -9.93 18.37
CA ASN A 21 -11.39 -9.67 17.32
C ASN A 21 -11.51 -8.17 17.00
N GLN A 22 -11.48 -7.31 18.02
CA GLN A 22 -11.45 -5.85 17.82
C GLN A 22 -10.14 -5.36 17.18
N LYS A 23 -9.01 -6.01 17.43
CA LYS A 23 -7.78 -5.78 16.67
C LYS A 23 -7.95 -6.18 15.20
N GLY A 24 -8.46 -7.38 14.91
CA GLY A 24 -8.68 -7.84 13.53
C GLY A 24 -9.55 -6.90 12.69
N ILE A 25 -10.62 -6.35 13.28
CA ILE A 25 -11.50 -5.38 12.63
C ILE A 25 -10.80 -4.02 12.42
N ARG A 26 -10.07 -3.53 13.43
CA ARG A 26 -9.35 -2.23 13.35
C ARG A 26 -8.15 -2.22 12.41
N MET A 27 -7.57 -3.39 12.09
CA MET A 27 -6.43 -3.48 11.18
C MET A 27 -6.85 -3.37 9.71
N ALA A 28 -8.04 -3.87 9.34
CA ALA A 28 -8.52 -3.86 7.96
C ALA A 28 -8.85 -2.46 7.42
N GLU A 29 -9.33 -1.53 8.27
CA GLU A 29 -9.69 -0.16 7.86
C GLU A 29 -8.49 0.77 7.62
N ASN A 30 -7.28 0.40 8.09
CA ASN A 30 -6.06 1.18 7.95
C ASN A 30 -4.98 0.49 7.11
N GLU A 31 -5.34 -0.59 6.42
CA GLU A 31 -4.38 -1.32 5.61
C GLU A 31 -3.98 -0.49 4.38
N VAL A 32 -2.68 -0.26 4.24
CA VAL A 32 -2.09 0.41 3.08
C VAL A 32 -1.29 -0.62 2.32
N THR A 33 -1.67 -0.86 1.07
CA THR A 33 -0.99 -1.80 0.18
C THR A 33 -0.27 -1.04 -0.92
N ILE A 34 1.04 -1.27 -1.03
CA ILE A 34 1.87 -0.73 -2.11
C ILE A 34 2.30 -1.88 -3.00
N THR A 35 1.72 -1.95 -4.20
CA THR A 35 2.06 -2.95 -5.21
C THR A 35 3.03 -2.37 -6.24
N VAL A 36 4.15 -3.05 -6.46
CA VAL A 36 5.11 -2.72 -7.52
C VAL A 36 4.69 -3.43 -8.81
N ARG A 37 4.29 -2.68 -9.85
CA ARG A 37 3.96 -3.30 -11.15
C ARG A 37 5.25 -3.57 -11.94
N PRO A 38 5.40 -4.74 -12.59
CA PRO A 38 6.51 -5.02 -13.49
C PRO A 38 6.62 -3.95 -14.57
N ASN A 39 7.82 -3.38 -14.77
CA ASN A 39 8.07 -2.31 -15.74
C ASN A 39 7.10 -1.11 -15.64
N GLY A 40 6.50 -0.91 -14.47
CA GLY A 40 5.37 0.00 -14.28
C GLY A 40 5.45 0.82 -12.99
N PRO A 41 4.40 1.61 -12.71
CA PRO A 41 4.34 2.47 -11.54
C PRO A 41 4.13 1.70 -10.22
N PHE A 42 4.31 2.40 -9.10
CA PHE A 42 3.84 1.92 -7.81
C PHE A 42 2.34 2.18 -7.69
N ARG A 43 1.56 1.15 -7.36
CA ARG A 43 0.14 1.25 -7.08
C ARG A 43 -0.05 1.27 -5.57
N VAL A 44 -0.50 2.39 -5.03
CA VAL A 44 -0.74 2.56 -3.59
C VAL A 44 -2.23 2.59 -3.34
N GLU A 45 -2.72 1.74 -2.44
CA GLU A 45 -4.13 1.52 -2.15
C GLU A 45 -4.34 1.62 -0.63
N GLY A 46 -5.42 2.25 -0.20
CA GLY A 46 -5.73 2.48 1.21
C GLY A 46 -5.68 3.95 1.63
N PRO A 47 -5.88 4.24 2.94
CA PRO A 47 -5.99 5.60 3.46
C PRO A 47 -4.62 6.27 3.59
N ILE A 48 -4.07 6.74 2.47
CA ILE A 48 -2.76 7.39 2.43
C ILE A 48 -2.83 8.92 2.37
N LYS A 49 -1.79 9.56 2.88
CA LYS A 49 -1.51 10.98 2.68
C LYS A 49 -0.25 11.11 1.83
N LEU A 50 -0.33 11.89 0.76
CA LEU A 50 0.81 12.18 -0.10
C LEU A 50 1.26 13.62 0.14
N VAL A 51 2.51 13.80 0.51
CA VAL A 51 3.09 15.10 0.87
C VAL A 51 4.33 15.34 0.00
N ASP A 52 4.48 16.57 -0.48
CA ASP A 52 5.65 17.00 -1.25
C ASP A 52 6.84 17.37 -0.34
N SER A 53 8.03 17.53 -0.93
CA SER A 53 9.23 18.07 -0.26
C SER A 53 9.00 19.41 0.46
N ASN A 54 8.06 20.23 -0.03
CA ASN A 54 7.71 21.51 0.60
C ASN A 54 6.67 21.37 1.74
N GLY A 55 6.27 20.15 2.10
CA GLY A 55 5.21 19.89 3.07
C GLY A 55 3.79 20.09 2.54
N GLN A 56 3.63 20.38 1.24
CA GLN A 56 2.30 20.51 0.64
C GLN A 56 1.64 19.14 0.45
N GLN A 57 0.44 18.99 1.00
CA GLN A 57 -0.34 17.76 0.85
C GLN A 57 -1.12 17.77 -0.47
N TRP A 58 -1.10 16.65 -1.17
CA TRP A 58 -1.92 16.42 -2.36
C TRP A 58 -3.31 15.95 -1.98
N ASP A 59 -4.32 16.49 -2.67
CA ASP A 59 -5.71 16.07 -2.49
C ASP A 59 -5.95 14.72 -3.16
N LEU A 60 -5.99 13.66 -2.34
CA LEU A 60 -6.32 12.29 -2.74
C LEU A 60 -7.75 11.91 -2.30
N THR A 61 -8.56 12.88 -1.88
CA THR A 61 -9.92 12.64 -1.40
C THR A 61 -10.75 11.95 -2.49
N GLY A 62 -11.39 10.84 -2.13
CA GLY A 62 -12.20 10.05 -3.06
C GLY A 62 -11.40 9.15 -4.03
N LYS A 63 -10.07 9.07 -3.91
CA LYS A 63 -9.25 8.13 -4.68
C LYS A 63 -8.84 6.96 -3.78
N PRO A 64 -9.44 5.77 -3.93
CA PRO A 64 -9.06 4.59 -3.13
C PRO A 64 -7.66 4.08 -3.46
N ALA A 65 -7.12 4.48 -4.62
CA ALA A 65 -5.83 4.07 -5.11
C ALA A 65 -5.17 5.14 -5.97
N VAL A 66 -3.84 5.24 -5.89
CA VAL A 66 -3.01 6.14 -6.70
C VAL A 66 -1.87 5.39 -7.37
N SER A 67 -1.43 5.88 -8.53
CA SER A 67 -0.30 5.32 -9.25
C SER A 67 0.86 6.32 -9.27
N LEU A 68 1.96 6.00 -8.59
CA LEU A 68 3.14 6.85 -8.49
C LEU A 68 4.19 6.48 -9.56
N CYS A 69 4.82 7.50 -10.13
CA CYS A 69 5.84 7.31 -11.16
C CYS A 69 7.07 6.63 -10.57
N ARG A 70 7.50 5.53 -11.21
CA ARG A 70 8.75 4.83 -10.91
C ARG A 70 9.83 5.01 -11.98
N CYS A 71 9.43 5.40 -13.20
CA CYS A 71 10.32 5.49 -14.36
C CYS A 71 11.06 6.83 -14.49
N GLY A 72 10.76 7.84 -13.67
CA GLY A 72 11.37 9.18 -13.73
C GLY A 72 10.88 10.09 -14.88
N ALA A 73 10.42 9.52 -15.98
CA ALA A 73 10.04 10.24 -17.20
C ALA A 73 8.64 10.87 -17.19
N SER A 74 7.85 10.68 -16.14
CA SER A 74 6.49 11.24 -16.11
C SER A 74 6.50 12.78 -16.13
N THR A 75 5.55 13.35 -16.87
CA THR A 75 5.31 14.81 -16.90
C THR A 75 4.41 15.29 -15.77
N LYS A 76 3.73 14.38 -15.07
CA LYS A 76 2.79 14.65 -13.97
C LYS A 76 3.31 14.14 -12.61
N LYS A 77 4.62 14.23 -12.40
CA LYS A 77 5.26 13.80 -11.13
C LYS A 77 4.54 14.45 -9.94
N PRO A 78 4.29 13.70 -8.86
CA PRO A 78 4.74 12.33 -8.55
C PRO A 78 3.92 11.20 -9.18
N PHE A 79 2.87 11.50 -9.94
CA PHE A 79 1.96 10.49 -10.51
C PHE A 79 2.48 9.90 -11.82
N CYS A 80 1.99 8.70 -12.14
CA CYS A 80 2.22 8.06 -13.42
C CYS A 80 1.23 8.56 -14.49
N ASP A 81 1.74 8.95 -15.65
CA ASP A 81 0.98 9.40 -16.83
C ASP A 81 1.05 8.41 -18.02
N GLY A 82 1.58 7.20 -17.79
CA GLY A 82 1.76 6.20 -18.84
C GLY A 82 3.05 6.34 -19.65
N THR A 83 3.89 7.35 -19.38
CA THR A 83 5.16 7.54 -20.10
C THR A 83 6.10 6.33 -19.97
N HIS A 84 6.03 5.58 -18.87
CA HIS A 84 6.82 4.36 -18.65
C HIS A 84 6.71 3.35 -19.81
N SER A 85 5.52 3.15 -20.39
CA SER A 85 5.33 2.22 -21.51
C SER A 85 5.95 2.76 -22.80
N LYS A 86 5.87 4.08 -23.01
CA LYS A 86 6.39 4.74 -24.23
C LYS A 86 7.91 4.73 -24.30
N ILE A 87 8.58 4.85 -23.16
CA ILE A 87 10.05 4.84 -23.08
C ILE A 87 10.63 3.43 -22.92
N GLY A 88 9.78 2.39 -22.89
CA GLY A 88 10.22 1.02 -22.65
C GLY A 88 10.91 0.85 -21.30
N PHE A 89 10.40 1.48 -20.24
CA PHE A 89 11.01 1.42 -18.92
C PHE A 89 11.17 -0.04 -18.46
N GLN A 90 12.41 -0.44 -18.19
CA GLN A 90 12.73 -1.73 -17.60
C GLN A 90 13.08 -1.53 -16.13
N ALA A 91 12.29 -2.17 -15.27
CA ALA A 91 12.57 -2.20 -13.85
C ALA A 91 13.88 -2.95 -13.58
N ALA A 92 14.68 -2.49 -12.62
CA ALA A 92 15.95 -3.13 -12.27
C ALA A 92 15.80 -4.64 -12.00
N GLU A 93 14.74 -5.06 -11.30
CA GLU A 93 14.48 -6.48 -11.05
C GLU A 93 14.21 -7.27 -12.34
N ALA A 94 13.53 -6.66 -13.31
CA ALA A 94 13.24 -7.29 -14.60
C ALA A 94 14.48 -7.31 -15.51
N ALA A 95 15.32 -6.28 -15.45
CA ALA A 95 16.57 -6.20 -16.19
C ALA A 95 17.57 -7.25 -15.68
N VAL A 96 17.74 -7.36 -14.35
CA VAL A 96 18.62 -8.37 -13.74
C VAL A 96 18.13 -9.79 -14.06
N ALA A 97 16.82 -10.06 -13.95
CA ALA A 97 16.28 -11.37 -14.32
C ALA A 97 16.49 -11.72 -15.80
N ALA A 98 16.40 -10.73 -16.71
CA ALA A 98 16.66 -10.93 -18.13
C ALA A 98 18.16 -11.19 -18.41
N GLU A 99 19.07 -10.49 -17.73
CA GLU A 99 20.51 -10.71 -17.82
C GLU A 99 20.92 -12.08 -17.26
N GLU A 100 20.30 -12.52 -16.16
CA GLU A 100 20.54 -13.85 -15.57
C GLU A 100 20.06 -14.98 -16.50
N ALA A 101 18.92 -14.81 -17.16
CA ALA A 101 18.41 -15.79 -18.13
C ALA A 101 19.31 -15.91 -19.38
N GLN A 102 19.98 -14.82 -19.79
CA GLN A 102 20.89 -14.83 -20.94
C GLN A 102 22.25 -15.47 -20.64
N LYS A 103 22.72 -15.43 -19.39
CA LYS A 103 24.00 -16.05 -18.97
C LYS A 103 23.93 -17.57 -18.79
N GLN A 104 22.75 -18.16 -18.87
CA GLN A 104 22.52 -19.60 -18.70
C GLN A 104 22.26 -20.33 -20.03
N SER A 105 22.39 -19.63 -21.16
CA SER A 105 22.25 -20.18 -22.51
C SER A 105 23.60 -20.35 -23.21
#